data_AF-A0A4V0KC98-F1
#
_entry.id   AF-A0A4V0KC98-F1
#
_cell.length_a   1.000
_cell.length_b   1.000
_cell.length_c   1.000
_cell.angle_alpha   90.00
_cell.angle_beta   90.00
_cell.angle_gamma   90.00
#
_symmetry.space_group_name_H-M   'P 1'
#
loop_
_entity.id
_entity.type
_entity.pdbx_description
1 polymer ?
#
loop_
_entity_poly.entity_id
_entity_poly.type
_entity_poly.pdbx_seq_one_letter_code
_entity_poly.pdbx_strand_id
1 'polypeptide(L)'
;MTNVVECTFKIPPETAKAPDNAVIWNRFQYCDEKGWYSLSNHEEITLRPTIFNDDRIKFLPQLDTIPEEFESVLCGKYDAKAWGKDDCNVVIEGEKDVHISLPGIKEKINYNHKERFPTFLKNSKIVVSLLNENITVIRINIETALLICINEKKNVIVKSINFNKGFACVNPYSNLAIAYGGFAFNDLKKCEVVPSITHSGCEWAFFVHLFKWGHIIIPKDIELKIPSPGLKLIGKRVDTIAIISLPPNIQIHVKIDGPKCVRKVEYGQDYNITAIKSSESDIDIYVLFDGQLLKYEFSYDTRLNKEGKGKSIHNAKLKCISKSKEVSTFVFQESPNCKVLLGSNCPTDNLGHMLCNQTISIFDAEIGEYQSHPQGILLTEVFEKLSYPVENA
;
A
#
# COMPACT_ATOMS: atom_id res chain seq x y z
N MET A 1 -14.51 13.43 2.83
CA MET A 1 -14.98 14.52 1.96
C MET A 1 -13.74 15.20 1.41
N THR A 2 -13.34 14.87 0.19
CA THR A 2 -12.30 15.60 -0.53
C THR A 2 -12.93 16.84 -1.13
N ASN A 3 -12.33 18.01 -0.93
CA ASN A 3 -12.56 19.14 -1.82
C ASN A 3 -12.24 18.62 -3.22
N VAL A 4 -13.27 18.36 -4.03
CA VAL A 4 -13.11 17.98 -5.42
C VAL A 4 -12.66 19.25 -6.13
N VAL A 5 -11.37 19.54 -6.07
CA VAL A 5 -10.75 20.19 -7.22
C VAL A 5 -11.07 19.24 -8.37
N GLU A 6 -11.87 19.70 -9.33
CA GLU A 6 -12.13 18.89 -10.50
C GLU A 6 -10.77 18.51 -11.10
N CYS A 7 -10.55 17.22 -11.28
CA CYS A 7 -9.32 16.66 -11.79
C CYS A 7 -9.60 15.99 -13.14
N THR A 8 -8.65 16.10 -14.05
CA THR A 8 -8.66 15.36 -15.32
C THR A 8 -7.51 14.38 -15.35
N PHE A 9 -7.77 13.18 -15.88
CA PHE A 9 -6.73 12.17 -16.06
C PHE A 9 -6.10 12.36 -17.43
N LYS A 10 -4.81 12.74 -17.47
CA LYS A 10 -4.04 13.02 -18.69
C LYS A 10 -2.73 12.21 -18.71
N ILE A 11 -2.19 12.00 -19.90
CA ILE A 11 -0.84 11.43 -20.08
C ILE A 11 0.19 12.48 -19.61
N PRO A 12 1.15 12.12 -18.75
CA PRO A 12 2.20 13.04 -18.32
C PRO A 12 3.10 13.48 -19.49
N PRO A 13 3.62 14.72 -19.49
CA PRO A 13 4.56 15.15 -20.51
C PRO A 13 5.91 14.43 -20.35
N GLU A 14 6.63 14.22 -21.46
CA GLU A 14 7.94 13.55 -21.46
C GLU A 14 9.00 14.26 -20.60
N THR A 15 8.84 15.57 -20.37
CA THR A 15 9.72 16.40 -19.55
C THR A 15 9.60 16.11 -18.06
N ALA A 16 8.53 15.43 -17.63
CA ALA A 16 8.23 15.17 -16.23
C ALA A 16 9.08 14.02 -15.68
N LYS A 17 10.40 14.20 -15.61
CA LYS A 17 11.33 13.23 -15.04
C LYS A 17 12.21 13.84 -13.95
N ALA A 18 12.56 13.03 -12.96
CA ALA A 18 13.61 13.39 -12.01
C ALA A 18 14.94 13.60 -12.76
N PRO A 19 15.86 14.43 -12.23
CA PRO A 19 17.20 14.61 -12.79
C PRO A 19 17.94 13.29 -12.98
N ASP A 20 18.76 13.16 -14.03
CA ASP A 20 19.41 11.89 -14.38
C ASP A 20 20.39 11.39 -13.29
N ASN A 21 20.91 12.28 -12.43
CA ASN A 21 21.76 11.92 -11.31
C ASN A 21 20.99 11.67 -9.99
N ALA A 22 19.67 11.81 -9.96
CA ALA A 22 18.87 11.54 -8.78
C ALA A 22 18.83 10.03 -8.50
N VAL A 23 19.32 9.63 -7.33
CA VAL A 23 19.25 8.25 -6.84
C VAL A 23 17.92 8.01 -6.14
N ILE A 24 17.55 8.93 -5.26
CA ILE A 24 16.28 8.98 -4.55
C ILE A 24 15.75 10.40 -4.56
N TRP A 25 14.44 10.57 -4.43
CA TRP A 25 13.84 11.90 -4.31
C TRP A 25 12.57 11.88 -3.48
N ASN A 26 12.15 13.05 -3.05
CA ASN A 26 10.88 13.30 -2.40
C ASN A 26 10.08 14.33 -3.21
N ARG A 27 8.99 14.87 -2.67
CA ARG A 27 8.18 15.85 -3.42
C ARG A 27 8.95 17.10 -3.86
N PHE A 28 9.91 17.58 -3.07
CA PHE A 28 10.55 18.90 -3.27
C PHE A 28 12.03 18.84 -3.60
N GLN A 29 12.69 17.72 -3.33
CA GLN A 29 14.15 17.58 -3.38
C GLN A 29 14.57 16.19 -3.87
N TYR A 30 15.75 16.11 -4.45
CA TYR A 30 16.39 14.84 -4.83
C TYR A 30 17.76 14.71 -4.18
N CYS A 31 18.25 13.47 -4.07
CA CYS A 31 19.54 13.14 -3.52
C CYS A 31 20.33 12.26 -4.50
N ASP A 32 21.62 12.59 -4.67
CA ASP A 32 22.59 11.85 -5.48
C ASP A 32 23.57 11.03 -4.61
N GLU A 33 23.16 10.72 -3.36
CA GLU A 33 23.97 10.18 -2.25
C GLU A 33 25.02 11.13 -1.64
N LYS A 34 25.34 12.26 -2.28
CA LYS A 34 26.32 13.25 -1.77
C LYS A 34 25.67 14.45 -1.10
N GLY A 35 24.42 14.76 -1.47
CA GLY A 35 23.67 15.86 -0.90
C GLY A 35 22.22 15.86 -1.34
N TRP A 36 21.41 16.73 -0.74
CA TRP A 36 20.03 17.01 -1.16
C TRP A 36 19.98 18.32 -1.96
N TYR A 37 19.27 18.30 -3.07
CA TYR A 37 19.13 19.44 -3.98
C TYR A 37 17.66 19.68 -4.28
N SER A 38 17.28 20.92 -4.58
CA SER A 38 15.90 21.27 -4.92
C SER A 38 15.49 20.66 -6.28
N LEU A 39 14.26 20.14 -6.34
CA LEU A 39 13.61 19.72 -7.58
C LEU A 39 12.90 20.91 -8.22
N SER A 40 13.49 21.48 -9.26
CA SER A 40 12.91 22.62 -9.99
C SER A 40 11.57 22.28 -10.65
N ASN A 41 11.39 21.03 -11.09
CA ASN A 41 10.17 20.53 -11.75
C ASN A 41 9.25 19.71 -10.81
N HIS A 42 9.29 19.98 -9.50
CA HIS A 42 8.56 19.21 -8.48
C HIS A 42 7.06 19.00 -8.78
N GLU A 43 6.36 19.98 -9.36
CA GLU A 43 4.94 19.86 -9.70
C GLU A 43 4.67 18.83 -10.82
N GLU A 44 5.63 18.66 -11.73
CA GLU A 44 5.52 17.74 -12.86
C GLU A 44 5.75 16.30 -12.41
N ILE A 45 6.70 16.08 -11.50
CA ILE A 45 7.14 14.74 -11.05
C ILE A 45 6.49 14.25 -9.76
N THR A 46 5.61 15.05 -9.16
CA THR A 46 4.90 14.67 -7.94
C THR A 46 4.03 13.43 -8.14
N LEU A 47 3.85 12.66 -7.06
CA LEU A 47 2.85 11.60 -7.02
C LEU A 47 1.46 12.18 -7.19
N ARG A 48 0.66 11.50 -8.01
CA ARG A 48 -0.72 11.85 -8.32
C ARG A 48 -1.57 10.59 -8.31
N PRO A 49 -2.84 10.65 -7.89
CA PRO A 49 -3.79 9.57 -8.11
C PRO A 49 -3.74 9.09 -9.56
N THR A 50 -3.67 7.77 -9.72
CA THR A 50 -3.63 7.06 -11.00
C THR A 50 -4.74 6.02 -11.05
N ILE A 51 -5.15 5.65 -12.26
CA ILE A 51 -6.18 4.64 -12.50
C ILE A 51 -5.63 3.51 -13.35
N PHE A 52 -6.20 2.32 -13.17
CA PHE A 52 -5.93 1.18 -14.02
C PHE A 52 -6.65 1.34 -15.36
N ASN A 53 -5.93 1.14 -16.47
CA ASN A 53 -6.47 1.24 -17.83
C ASN A 53 -7.37 0.06 -18.21
N ASP A 54 -7.32 -1.03 -17.44
CA ASP A 54 -8.15 -2.23 -17.63
C ASP A 54 -9.41 -2.25 -16.74
N ASP A 55 -9.75 -1.09 -16.16
CA ASP A 55 -10.95 -0.89 -15.33
C ASP A 55 -11.06 -1.86 -14.15
N ARG A 56 -9.96 -2.43 -13.66
CA ARG A 56 -10.01 -3.36 -12.52
C ARG A 56 -10.43 -2.71 -11.20
N ILE A 57 -10.31 -1.39 -11.08
CA ILE A 57 -10.86 -0.61 -9.96
C ILE A 57 -12.04 0.20 -10.48
N LYS A 58 -13.23 -0.11 -9.98
CA LYS A 58 -14.49 0.54 -10.39
C LYS A 58 -15.13 1.25 -9.21
N PHE A 59 -15.47 2.52 -9.41
CA PHE A 59 -16.32 3.29 -8.51
C PHE A 59 -17.75 3.19 -9.02
N LEU A 60 -18.57 2.41 -8.32
CA LEU A 60 -19.96 2.18 -8.71
C LEU A 60 -20.84 3.32 -8.16
N PRO A 61 -21.39 4.21 -9.01
CA PRO A 61 -22.41 5.15 -8.58
C PRO A 61 -23.70 4.40 -8.22
N GLN A 62 -24.51 5.01 -7.36
CA GLN A 62 -25.86 4.53 -7.11
C GLN A 62 -26.69 4.67 -8.39
N LEU A 63 -27.45 3.62 -8.73
CA LEU A 63 -28.39 3.60 -9.85
C LEU A 63 -29.77 4.09 -9.40
N ASP A 64 -30.53 4.67 -10.33
CA ASP A 64 -31.91 5.08 -10.09
C ASP A 64 -32.87 3.88 -10.03
N THR A 65 -32.52 2.78 -10.69
CA THR A 65 -33.31 1.54 -10.77
C THR A 65 -32.45 0.32 -10.51
N ILE A 66 -33.09 -0.76 -10.04
CA ILE A 66 -32.44 -2.07 -9.90
C ILE A 66 -32.26 -2.69 -11.29
N PRO A 67 -31.09 -3.26 -11.64
CA PRO A 67 -30.93 -3.99 -12.89
C PRO A 67 -31.82 -5.24 -12.94
N GLU A 68 -32.48 -5.47 -14.08
CA GLU A 68 -33.46 -6.57 -14.29
C GLU A 68 -32.91 -7.95 -13.91
N GLU A 69 -31.61 -8.16 -14.08
CA GLU A 69 -30.94 -9.43 -13.73
C GLU A 69 -31.06 -9.82 -12.24
N PHE A 70 -31.39 -8.87 -11.36
CA PHE A 70 -31.58 -9.09 -9.93
C PHE A 70 -33.04 -9.28 -9.52
N GLU A 71 -34.03 -9.02 -10.37
CA GLU A 71 -35.45 -9.17 -10.01
C GLU A 71 -35.78 -10.58 -9.52
N SER A 72 -35.15 -11.58 -10.10
CA SER A 72 -35.32 -12.99 -9.74
C SER A 72 -34.74 -13.40 -8.37
N VAL A 73 -33.82 -12.62 -7.80
CA VAL A 73 -33.16 -12.94 -6.51
C VAL A 73 -33.64 -12.08 -5.35
N LEU A 74 -34.31 -10.96 -5.64
CA LEU A 74 -34.90 -10.10 -4.62
C LEU A 74 -36.14 -10.74 -4.00
N CYS A 75 -36.30 -10.57 -2.70
CA CYS A 75 -37.48 -11.10 -2.00
C CYS A 75 -38.70 -10.19 -2.14
N GLY A 76 -38.50 -8.92 -2.51
CA GLY A 76 -39.55 -7.93 -2.76
C GLY A 76 -40.24 -7.41 -1.50
N LYS A 77 -39.77 -7.80 -0.31
CA LYS A 77 -40.35 -7.40 0.98
C LYS A 77 -39.69 -6.17 1.58
N TYR A 78 -38.50 -5.81 1.11
CA TYR A 78 -37.72 -4.71 1.64
C TYR A 78 -37.27 -3.77 0.52
N ASP A 79 -36.89 -2.55 0.89
CA ASP A 79 -36.28 -1.61 -0.05
C ASP A 79 -34.93 -2.17 -0.54
N ALA A 80 -34.66 -1.96 -1.84
CA ALA A 80 -33.42 -2.37 -2.48
C ALA A 80 -32.76 -1.17 -3.14
N LYS A 81 -31.44 -1.06 -2.98
CA LYS A 81 -30.63 -0.04 -3.65
C LYS A 81 -29.58 -0.74 -4.51
N ALA A 82 -29.32 -0.21 -5.70
CA ALA A 82 -28.33 -0.72 -6.62
C ALA A 82 -27.20 0.28 -6.84
N TRP A 83 -25.99 -0.24 -7.02
CA TRP A 83 -24.82 0.46 -7.50
C TRP A 83 -24.28 -0.29 -8.70
N GLY A 84 -23.95 0.42 -9.77
CA GLY A 84 -23.53 -0.23 -11.00
C GLY A 84 -22.69 0.65 -11.89
N LYS A 85 -21.71 0.02 -12.54
CA LYS A 85 -20.90 0.62 -13.59
C LYS A 85 -20.38 -0.50 -14.48
N ASP A 86 -20.54 -0.32 -15.78
CA ASP A 86 -20.18 -1.31 -16.80
C ASP A 86 -20.89 -2.66 -16.54
N ASP A 87 -20.13 -3.71 -16.27
CA ASP A 87 -20.53 -5.09 -16.00
C ASP A 87 -20.43 -5.50 -14.52
N CYS A 88 -20.26 -4.53 -13.62
CA CYS A 88 -20.24 -4.74 -12.17
C CYS A 88 -21.49 -4.13 -11.55
N ASN A 89 -22.28 -4.94 -10.84
CA ASN A 89 -23.45 -4.49 -10.10
C ASN A 89 -23.44 -5.03 -8.67
N VAL A 90 -23.79 -4.17 -7.71
CA VAL A 90 -24.01 -4.53 -6.31
C VAL A 90 -25.40 -4.04 -5.93
N VAL A 91 -26.27 -4.94 -5.49
CA VAL A 91 -27.61 -4.64 -5.00
C VAL A 91 -27.68 -4.99 -3.52
N ILE A 92 -28.20 -4.08 -2.70
CA ILE A 92 -28.39 -4.31 -1.25
C ILE A 92 -29.88 -4.21 -0.94
N GLU A 93 -30.49 -5.32 -0.54
CA GLU A 93 -31.89 -5.42 -0.10
C GLU A 93 -31.96 -5.41 1.44
N GLY A 94 -32.91 -4.66 2.00
CA GLY A 94 -33.16 -4.61 3.44
C GLY A 94 -31.97 -4.18 4.30
N GLU A 95 -31.04 -3.41 3.71
CA GLU A 95 -29.78 -2.97 4.31
C GLU A 95 -28.88 -4.14 4.77
N LYS A 96 -29.05 -5.36 4.26
CA LYS A 96 -28.34 -6.54 4.79
C LYS A 96 -28.00 -7.59 3.74
N ASP A 97 -28.92 -7.87 2.83
CA ASP A 97 -28.77 -8.88 1.78
C ASP A 97 -28.05 -8.26 0.59
N VAL A 98 -26.85 -8.74 0.29
CA VAL A 98 -26.00 -8.21 -0.78
C VAL A 98 -25.98 -9.19 -1.94
N HIS A 99 -26.39 -8.72 -3.11
CA HIS A 99 -26.38 -9.46 -4.38
C HIS A 99 -25.37 -8.81 -5.32
N ILE A 100 -24.50 -9.62 -5.92
CA ILE A 100 -23.32 -9.12 -6.63
C ILE A 100 -23.23 -9.81 -7.99
N SER A 101 -23.05 -8.99 -9.03
CA SER A 101 -22.69 -9.41 -10.38
C SER A 101 -21.28 -8.90 -10.68
N LEU A 102 -20.39 -9.79 -11.12
CA LEU A 102 -18.99 -9.48 -11.43
C LEU A 102 -18.62 -9.99 -12.83
N PRO A 103 -17.69 -9.32 -13.52
CA PRO A 103 -17.14 -9.79 -14.79
C PRO A 103 -16.65 -11.23 -14.72
N GLY A 104 -17.03 -12.04 -15.71
CA GLY A 104 -16.56 -13.42 -15.84
C GLY A 104 -17.23 -14.43 -14.90
N ILE A 105 -18.12 -14.01 -14.00
CA ILE A 105 -18.90 -14.90 -13.13
C ILE A 105 -20.35 -14.91 -13.61
N LYS A 106 -20.83 -16.06 -14.11
CA LYS A 106 -22.19 -16.19 -14.65
C LYS A 106 -23.28 -16.17 -13.56
N GLU A 107 -22.95 -16.67 -12.39
CA GLU A 107 -23.89 -16.79 -11.27
C GLU A 107 -23.82 -15.57 -10.37
N LYS A 108 -24.97 -15.16 -9.83
CA LYS A 108 -25.05 -14.06 -8.88
C LYS A 108 -24.47 -14.52 -7.55
N ILE A 109 -23.58 -13.71 -6.98
CA ILE A 109 -23.01 -13.96 -5.67
C ILE A 109 -23.93 -13.33 -4.64
N ASN A 110 -24.45 -14.14 -3.71
CA ASN A 110 -25.33 -13.68 -2.65
C ASN A 110 -24.60 -13.75 -1.30
N TYR A 111 -24.71 -12.68 -0.52
CA TYR A 111 -24.11 -12.58 0.80
C TYR A 111 -25.07 -11.90 1.78
N ASN A 112 -25.48 -12.62 2.82
CA ASN A 112 -26.23 -12.04 3.94
C ASN A 112 -25.24 -11.48 4.95
N HIS A 113 -25.19 -10.15 5.11
CA HIS A 113 -24.38 -9.53 6.15
C HIS A 113 -24.95 -9.86 7.53
N LYS A 114 -24.14 -9.86 8.60
CA LYS A 114 -24.67 -10.24 9.93
C LYS A 114 -25.59 -9.17 10.52
N GLU A 115 -25.17 -7.92 10.36
CA GLU A 115 -25.84 -6.73 10.85
C GLU A 115 -26.43 -5.93 9.68
N ARG A 116 -27.28 -4.95 9.97
CA ARG A 116 -27.72 -4.02 8.93
C ARG A 116 -26.63 -2.98 8.69
N PHE A 117 -26.36 -2.67 7.43
CA PHE A 117 -25.54 -1.55 7.05
C PHE A 117 -26.19 -0.23 7.50
N PRO A 118 -25.39 0.81 7.79
CA PRO A 118 -25.91 2.16 7.95
C PRO A 118 -26.65 2.61 6.68
N THR A 119 -27.64 3.47 6.85
CA THR A 119 -28.41 4.00 5.72
C THR A 119 -27.50 4.69 4.70
N PHE A 120 -27.58 4.24 3.45
CA PHE A 120 -26.79 4.79 2.35
C PHE A 120 -27.32 6.16 1.89
N LEU A 121 -26.44 7.16 1.89
CA LEU A 121 -26.68 8.47 1.27
C LEU A 121 -26.69 8.37 -0.25
N LYS A 122 -27.41 9.28 -0.93
CA LYS A 122 -27.55 9.30 -2.41
C LYS A 122 -26.23 9.39 -3.18
N ASN A 123 -25.18 9.93 -2.56
CA ASN A 123 -23.85 10.08 -3.14
C ASN A 123 -22.86 9.01 -2.66
N SER A 124 -23.33 7.99 -1.94
CA SER A 124 -22.51 6.84 -1.55
C SER A 124 -22.02 6.09 -2.80
N LYS A 125 -20.73 5.74 -2.82
CA LYS A 125 -20.11 4.96 -3.89
C LYS A 125 -19.58 3.67 -3.30
N ILE A 126 -19.86 2.57 -3.97
CA ILE A 126 -19.23 1.28 -3.69
C ILE A 126 -17.98 1.19 -4.56
N VAL A 127 -16.86 0.76 -3.98
CA VAL A 127 -15.61 0.56 -4.73
C VAL A 127 -15.38 -0.93 -4.92
N VAL A 128 -15.24 -1.36 -6.16
CA VAL A 128 -14.89 -2.74 -6.52
C VAL A 128 -13.45 -2.74 -7.01
N SER A 129 -12.61 -3.57 -6.41
CA SER A 129 -11.22 -3.80 -6.80
C SER A 129 -11.03 -5.27 -7.20
N LEU A 130 -10.99 -5.52 -8.50
CA LEU A 130 -10.67 -6.81 -9.12
C LEU A 130 -9.15 -7.01 -9.05
N LEU A 131 -8.65 -7.51 -7.92
CA LEU A 131 -7.20 -7.60 -7.68
C LEU A 131 -6.53 -8.57 -8.64
N ASN A 132 -7.17 -9.72 -8.90
CA ASN A 132 -6.81 -10.67 -9.95
C ASN A 132 -8.01 -11.60 -10.24
N GLU A 133 -7.82 -12.59 -11.10
CA GLU A 133 -8.86 -13.58 -11.48
C GLU A 133 -9.46 -14.38 -10.30
N ASN A 134 -8.81 -14.41 -9.13
CA ASN A 134 -9.22 -15.19 -7.96
C ASN A 134 -9.70 -14.32 -6.80
N ILE A 135 -9.41 -13.01 -6.79
CA ILE A 135 -9.60 -12.16 -5.61
C ILE A 135 -10.22 -10.83 -6.03
N THR A 136 -11.36 -10.52 -5.42
CA THR A 136 -12.04 -9.24 -5.55
C THR A 136 -12.33 -8.66 -4.18
N VAL A 137 -12.12 -7.35 -4.01
CA VAL A 137 -12.49 -6.59 -2.81
C VAL A 137 -13.61 -5.62 -3.18
N ILE A 138 -14.71 -5.66 -2.45
CA ILE A 138 -15.82 -4.71 -2.58
C ILE A 138 -15.93 -3.91 -1.30
N ARG A 139 -15.53 -2.64 -1.34
CA ARG A 139 -15.70 -1.71 -0.22
C ARG A 139 -17.12 -1.13 -0.27
N ILE A 140 -17.95 -1.54 0.68
CA ILE A 140 -19.36 -1.10 0.79
C ILE A 140 -19.43 0.27 1.45
N ASN A 141 -18.63 0.49 2.50
CA ASN A 141 -18.56 1.76 3.22
C ASN A 141 -17.17 1.95 3.87
N ILE A 142 -17.04 2.93 4.77
CA ILE A 142 -15.77 3.24 5.43
C ILE A 142 -15.22 2.09 6.28
N GLU A 143 -16.08 1.25 6.84
CA GLU A 143 -15.72 0.18 7.78
C GLU A 143 -15.86 -1.22 7.19
N THR A 144 -16.72 -1.42 6.20
CA THR A 144 -17.07 -2.75 5.71
C THR A 144 -16.61 -2.98 4.28
N ALA A 145 -15.83 -4.04 4.10
CA ALA A 145 -15.50 -4.60 2.80
C ALA A 145 -15.90 -6.07 2.73
N LEU A 146 -16.22 -6.53 1.53
CA LEU A 146 -16.41 -7.93 1.19
C LEU A 146 -15.19 -8.40 0.40
N LEU A 147 -14.55 -9.46 0.85
CA LEU A 147 -13.55 -10.19 0.07
C LEU A 147 -14.22 -11.38 -0.58
N ILE A 148 -14.11 -11.44 -1.89
CA ILE A 148 -14.61 -12.51 -2.73
C ILE A 148 -13.40 -13.29 -3.23
N CYS A 149 -13.36 -14.58 -2.88
CA CYS A 149 -12.30 -15.49 -3.26
C CYS A 149 -12.86 -16.61 -4.14
N ILE A 150 -12.23 -16.87 -5.27
CA ILE A 150 -12.54 -18.01 -6.15
C ILE A 150 -11.47 -19.07 -5.94
N ASN A 151 -11.88 -20.26 -5.51
CA ASN A 151 -10.95 -21.37 -5.27
C ASN A 151 -10.70 -22.21 -6.55
N GLU A 152 -9.85 -23.25 -6.47
CA GLU A 152 -9.52 -24.08 -7.65
C GLU A 152 -10.72 -24.83 -8.23
N LYS A 153 -11.74 -25.11 -7.40
CA LYS A 153 -12.98 -25.76 -7.83
C LYS A 153 -13.99 -24.76 -8.40
N LYS A 154 -13.58 -23.49 -8.59
CA LYS A 154 -14.41 -22.35 -8.98
C LYS A 154 -15.54 -22.04 -8.01
N ASN A 155 -15.43 -22.48 -6.76
CA ASN A 155 -16.38 -22.09 -5.72
C ASN A 155 -16.06 -20.66 -5.27
N VAL A 156 -17.10 -19.86 -5.14
CA VAL A 156 -17.01 -18.50 -4.62
C VAL A 156 -17.17 -18.51 -3.11
N ILE A 157 -16.25 -17.87 -2.41
CA ILE A 157 -16.29 -17.66 -0.96
C ILE A 157 -16.36 -16.15 -0.72
N VAL A 158 -17.37 -15.70 0.02
CA VAL A 158 -17.51 -14.29 0.40
C VAL A 158 -17.26 -14.15 1.90
N LYS A 159 -16.39 -13.20 2.27
CA LYS A 159 -16.09 -12.86 3.66
C LYS A 159 -16.25 -11.36 3.88
N SER A 160 -17.03 -10.99 4.89
CA SER A 160 -17.04 -9.61 5.38
C SER A 160 -15.82 -9.37 6.26
N ILE A 161 -15.18 -8.22 6.04
CA ILE A 161 -13.97 -7.79 6.71
C ILE A 161 -14.18 -6.36 7.15
N ASN A 162 -13.67 -6.02 8.32
CA ASN A 162 -13.52 -4.62 8.70
C ASN A 162 -12.37 -4.02 7.87
N PHE A 163 -12.69 -3.04 7.03
CA PHE A 163 -11.74 -2.38 6.13
C PHE A 163 -10.55 -1.79 6.90
N ASN A 164 -10.77 -1.33 8.13
CA ASN A 164 -9.75 -0.81 9.04
C ASN A 164 -9.01 -1.92 9.81
N LYS A 165 -8.87 -3.12 9.25
CA LYS A 165 -8.06 -4.21 9.84
C LYS A 165 -6.97 -4.75 8.93
N GLY A 166 -6.59 -4.01 7.90
CA GLY A 166 -5.47 -4.36 7.04
C GLY A 166 -5.66 -3.76 5.66
N PHE A 167 -5.14 -4.45 4.64
CA PHE A 167 -5.35 -4.05 3.27
C PHE A 167 -5.29 -5.24 2.32
N ALA A 168 -5.86 -5.07 1.14
CA ALA A 168 -5.55 -5.88 -0.01
C ALA A 168 -5.38 -4.99 -1.23
N CYS A 169 -4.28 -5.18 -1.95
CA CYS A 169 -3.96 -4.45 -3.17
C CYS A 169 -3.35 -5.41 -4.19
N VAL A 170 -3.04 -4.90 -5.38
CA VAL A 170 -2.35 -5.61 -6.45
C VAL A 170 -1.10 -4.86 -6.88
N ASN A 171 -0.01 -5.60 -7.14
CA ASN A 171 1.16 -5.04 -7.79
C ASN A 171 0.86 -4.84 -9.28
N PRO A 172 0.92 -3.59 -9.80
CA PRO A 172 0.52 -3.27 -11.18
C PRO A 172 1.43 -3.89 -12.25
N TYR A 173 2.63 -4.37 -11.90
CA TYR A 173 3.52 -5.03 -12.86
C TYR A 173 3.31 -6.54 -12.90
N SER A 174 3.30 -7.20 -11.74
CA SER A 174 3.23 -8.67 -11.67
C SER A 174 1.80 -9.22 -11.59
N ASN A 175 0.80 -8.36 -11.40
CA ASN A 175 -0.58 -8.73 -11.11
C ASN A 175 -0.74 -9.62 -9.86
N LEU A 176 0.27 -9.62 -8.98
CA LEU A 176 0.25 -10.33 -7.71
C LEU A 176 -0.63 -9.57 -6.73
N ALA A 177 -1.66 -10.22 -6.19
CA ALA A 177 -2.41 -9.67 -5.07
C ALA A 177 -1.54 -9.68 -3.81
N ILE A 178 -1.70 -8.69 -2.95
CA ILE A 178 -0.96 -8.54 -1.69
C ILE A 178 -2.01 -8.31 -0.62
N ALA A 179 -2.01 -9.14 0.43
CA ALA A 179 -2.98 -9.07 1.50
C ALA A 179 -2.32 -9.03 2.88
N TYR A 180 -2.83 -8.19 3.75
CA TYR A 180 -2.39 -8.02 5.14
C TYR A 180 -3.57 -7.99 6.11
N GLY A 181 -3.34 -8.44 7.34
CA GLY A 181 -4.31 -8.33 8.44
C GLY A 181 -5.61 -9.10 8.18
N GLY A 182 -6.76 -8.45 8.32
CA GLY A 182 -8.08 -9.03 8.11
C GLY A 182 -8.33 -9.53 6.68
N PHE A 183 -7.51 -9.12 5.71
CA PHE A 183 -7.57 -9.59 4.32
C PHE A 183 -6.70 -10.83 4.07
N ALA A 184 -5.79 -11.18 4.99
CA ALA A 184 -4.85 -12.28 4.86
C ALA A 184 -5.48 -13.64 5.23
N PHE A 185 -6.26 -14.22 4.31
CA PHE A 185 -6.82 -15.56 4.51
C PHE A 185 -5.86 -16.66 4.07
N ASN A 186 -5.99 -17.82 4.71
CA ASN A 186 -5.40 -19.05 4.21
C ASN A 186 -6.00 -19.36 2.83
N ASP A 187 -5.17 -19.92 1.93
CA ASP A 187 -5.54 -20.41 0.59
C ASP A 187 -5.90 -19.35 -0.47
N LEU A 188 -5.48 -18.09 -0.28
CA LEU A 188 -5.56 -17.08 -1.33
C LEU A 188 -4.61 -17.40 -2.50
N LYS A 189 -5.17 -17.61 -3.69
CA LYS A 189 -4.40 -17.88 -4.91
C LYS A 189 -3.82 -16.61 -5.51
N LYS A 190 -2.61 -16.74 -6.08
CA LYS A 190 -1.88 -15.62 -6.70
C LYS A 190 -1.85 -14.40 -5.79
N CYS A 191 -1.71 -14.65 -4.48
CA CYS A 191 -1.74 -13.64 -3.44
C CYS A 191 -0.57 -13.87 -2.50
N GLU A 192 0.23 -12.84 -2.31
CA GLU A 192 1.15 -12.79 -1.20
C GLU A 192 0.38 -12.44 0.08
N VAL A 193 0.49 -13.33 1.06
CA VAL A 193 0.04 -13.04 2.42
C VAL A 193 1.21 -12.48 3.22
N VAL A 194 1.11 -11.20 3.54
CA VAL A 194 2.11 -10.45 4.30
C VAL A 194 2.08 -10.91 5.76
N PRO A 195 3.23 -11.23 6.39
CA PRO A 195 3.28 -11.58 7.80
C PRO A 195 2.83 -10.40 8.67
N SER A 196 2.26 -10.70 9.84
CA SER A 196 1.91 -9.66 10.80
C SER A 196 3.15 -8.84 11.18
N ILE A 197 3.10 -7.53 10.93
CA ILE A 197 4.11 -6.60 11.44
C ILE A 197 3.79 -6.45 12.93
N THR A 198 4.76 -6.72 13.80
CA THR A 198 4.57 -6.51 15.24
C THR A 198 4.68 -5.01 15.53
N HIS A 199 3.55 -4.30 15.51
CA HIS A 199 3.45 -2.87 15.86
C HIS A 199 2.29 -2.63 16.85
N SER A 200 2.37 -1.54 17.63
CA SER A 200 1.33 -1.16 18.60
C SER A 200 0.39 -0.02 18.14
N GLY A 201 0.53 0.48 16.90
CA GLY A 201 -0.33 1.54 16.34
C GLY A 201 -1.07 1.10 15.06
N CYS A 202 -2.36 1.41 14.92
CA CYS A 202 -3.26 1.20 13.77
C CYS A 202 -3.11 -0.08 12.92
N GLU A 203 -4.08 -1.00 13.02
CA GLU A 203 -4.16 -2.27 12.26
C GLU A 203 -4.29 -2.12 10.72
N TRP A 204 -4.29 -0.90 10.17
CA TRP A 204 -4.73 -0.62 8.80
C TRP A 204 -4.04 0.55 8.08
N ALA A 205 -3.36 1.46 8.80
CA ALA A 205 -2.73 2.62 8.19
C ALA A 205 -1.37 2.23 7.60
N PHE A 206 -1.35 1.85 6.33
CA PHE A 206 -0.13 1.45 5.60
C PHE A 206 -0.01 2.18 4.27
N PHE A 207 1.23 2.44 3.87
CA PHE A 207 1.60 2.64 2.48
C PHE A 207 2.25 1.37 1.93
N VAL A 208 1.95 1.04 0.69
CA VAL A 208 2.64 -0.03 -0.04
C VAL A 208 3.31 0.55 -1.26
N HIS A 209 4.64 0.63 -1.25
CA HIS A 209 5.43 1.01 -2.42
C HIS A 209 5.58 -0.21 -3.33
N LEU A 210 5.25 -0.05 -4.61
CA LEU A 210 5.18 -1.15 -5.57
C LEU A 210 6.28 -0.98 -6.63
N PHE A 211 7.03 -2.06 -6.85
CA PHE A 211 8.17 -2.11 -7.78
C PHE A 211 7.99 -3.29 -8.74
N LYS A 212 8.75 -3.31 -9.84
CA LYS A 212 8.79 -4.48 -10.76
C LYS A 212 9.24 -5.76 -10.05
N TRP A 213 10.16 -5.61 -9.09
CA TRP A 213 10.81 -6.73 -8.40
C TRP A 213 10.11 -7.16 -7.10
N GLY A 214 9.15 -6.37 -6.58
CA GLY A 214 8.58 -6.61 -5.26
C GLY A 214 7.87 -5.39 -4.69
N HIS A 215 7.84 -5.26 -3.37
CA HIS A 215 7.14 -4.17 -2.69
C HIS A 215 7.69 -3.88 -1.29
N ILE A 216 7.42 -2.68 -0.79
CA ILE A 216 7.73 -2.26 0.59
C ILE A 216 6.43 -1.91 1.29
N ILE A 217 6.23 -2.45 2.48
CA ILE A 217 5.05 -2.24 3.31
C ILE A 217 5.47 -1.40 4.51
N ILE A 218 4.85 -0.24 4.63
CA ILE A 218 5.29 0.82 5.52
C ILE A 218 4.10 1.24 6.37
N PRO A 219 4.11 0.99 7.69
CA PRO A 219 3.10 1.56 8.57
C PRO A 219 3.17 3.09 8.50
N LYS A 220 2.03 3.79 8.58
CA LYS A 220 2.01 5.27 8.62
C LYS A 220 2.45 5.78 9.99
N ASP A 221 2.05 5.10 11.06
CA ASP A 221 2.33 5.46 12.45
C ASP A 221 2.82 4.26 13.24
N ILE A 222 3.92 4.42 13.97
CA ILE A 222 4.51 3.36 14.80
C ILE A 222 4.86 3.92 16.17
N GLU A 223 4.49 3.20 17.22
CA GLU A 223 5.05 3.42 18.55
C GLU A 223 6.20 2.44 18.76
N LEU A 224 7.43 2.90 18.53
CA LEU A 224 8.65 2.15 18.78
C LEU A 224 8.74 1.81 20.27
N LYS A 225 8.94 0.52 20.56
CA LYS A 225 9.12 -0.02 21.92
C LYS A 225 10.36 -0.90 21.93
N ILE A 226 11.48 -0.29 22.29
CA ILE A 226 12.76 -0.99 22.40
C ILE A 226 12.98 -1.30 23.89
N PRO A 227 12.97 -2.58 24.32
CA PRO A 227 13.16 -2.94 25.73
C PRO A 227 14.65 -2.86 26.15
N SER A 228 14.90 -2.79 27.47
CA SER A 228 16.26 -2.93 28.02
C SER A 228 16.82 -4.33 27.74
N PRO A 229 18.12 -4.49 27.41
CA PRO A 229 18.77 -5.79 27.39
C PRO A 229 18.58 -6.51 28.73
N GLY A 230 18.11 -7.76 28.71
CA GLY A 230 17.98 -8.61 29.91
C GLY A 230 16.66 -8.52 30.68
N LEU A 231 15.79 -7.54 30.41
CA LEU A 231 14.45 -7.47 30.99
C LEU A 231 13.41 -8.03 30.00
N LYS A 232 12.87 -9.21 30.30
CA LYS A 232 11.62 -9.70 29.67
C LYS A 232 10.43 -8.88 30.19
N LEU A 233 10.30 -7.63 29.76
CA LEU A 233 9.08 -6.85 29.98
C LEU A 233 7.91 -7.53 29.25
N ILE A 234 6.73 -7.46 29.85
CA ILE A 234 5.46 -8.11 29.43
C ILE A 234 4.83 -7.37 28.22
N GLY A 235 5.65 -6.86 27.29
CA GLY A 235 5.22 -6.13 26.10
C GLY A 235 5.93 -6.63 24.85
N LYS A 236 5.23 -6.63 23.71
CA LYS A 236 5.83 -7.01 22.41
C LYS A 236 6.80 -5.90 21.97
N ARG A 237 8.05 -6.27 21.63
CA ARG A 237 9.05 -5.38 20.99
C ARG A 237 8.48 -4.89 19.65
N VAL A 238 8.47 -3.58 19.46
CA VAL A 238 8.04 -2.93 18.20
C VAL A 238 9.22 -2.13 17.69
N ASP A 239 9.87 -2.66 16.67
CA ASP A 239 11.10 -2.07 16.12
C ASP A 239 11.17 -2.12 14.60
N THR A 240 10.20 -2.75 13.93
CA THR A 240 10.16 -2.89 12.48
C THR A 240 9.44 -1.69 11.88
N ILE A 241 10.15 -0.88 11.10
CA ILE A 241 9.61 0.33 10.46
C ILE A 241 9.09 0.07 9.04
N ALA A 242 9.50 -1.05 8.44
CA ALA A 242 9.00 -1.51 7.15
C ALA A 242 9.30 -3.00 6.93
N ILE A 243 8.53 -3.63 6.05
CA ILE A 243 8.85 -4.93 5.46
C ILE A 243 9.08 -4.76 3.97
N ILE A 244 10.25 -5.17 3.48
CA ILE A 244 10.49 -5.33 2.05
C ILE A 244 10.17 -6.77 1.70
N SER A 245 9.29 -6.98 0.73
CA SER A 245 9.00 -8.30 0.20
C SER A 245 9.53 -8.46 -1.21
N LEU A 246 10.22 -9.58 -1.41
CA LEU A 246 10.71 -10.07 -2.67
C LEU A 246 9.98 -11.39 -2.93
N PRO A 247 8.87 -11.34 -3.68
CA PRO A 247 8.18 -12.55 -4.08
C PRO A 247 9.14 -13.51 -4.81
N PRO A 248 8.96 -14.85 -4.65
CA PRO A 248 7.89 -15.46 -3.86
C PRO A 248 8.13 -15.53 -2.34
N ASN A 249 9.37 -15.49 -1.83
CA ASN A 249 9.64 -16.02 -0.50
C ASN A 249 10.53 -15.19 0.43
N ILE A 250 11.19 -14.14 -0.06
CA ILE A 250 12.14 -13.39 0.77
C ILE A 250 11.45 -12.17 1.39
N GLN A 251 11.57 -12.04 2.71
CA GLN A 251 11.03 -10.92 3.46
C GLN A 251 12.13 -10.32 4.32
N ILE A 252 12.31 -9.00 4.22
CA ILE A 252 13.36 -8.26 4.92
C ILE A 252 12.68 -7.26 5.86
N HIS A 253 12.79 -7.52 7.17
CA HIS A 253 12.31 -6.59 8.19
C HIS A 253 13.35 -5.50 8.42
N VAL A 254 12.99 -4.25 8.16
CA VAL A 254 13.86 -3.10 8.46
C VAL A 254 13.62 -2.68 9.90
N LYS A 255 14.62 -2.91 10.75
CA LYS A 255 14.49 -2.81 12.22
C LYS A 255 15.41 -1.75 12.81
N ILE A 256 14.90 -0.98 13.76
CA ILE A 256 15.69 -0.09 14.61
C ILE A 256 16.25 -0.92 15.78
N ASP A 257 17.58 -0.90 15.95
CA ASP A 257 18.25 -1.61 17.05
C ASP A 257 19.06 -0.61 17.87
N GLY A 258 18.55 -0.24 19.05
CA GLY A 258 19.10 0.88 19.81
C GLY A 258 18.82 0.82 21.32
N PRO A 259 19.03 1.93 22.04
CA PRO A 259 18.78 1.99 23.48
C PRO A 259 17.29 1.85 23.79
N LYS A 260 16.97 1.55 25.06
CA LYS A 260 15.58 1.45 25.51
C LYS A 260 14.85 2.76 25.27
N CYS A 261 13.71 2.70 24.57
CA CYS A 261 12.86 3.85 24.32
C CYS A 261 11.40 3.45 24.12
N VAL A 262 10.52 4.41 24.34
CA VAL A 262 9.17 4.44 23.81
C VAL A 262 9.03 5.74 23.03
N ARG A 263 8.85 5.66 21.71
CA ARG A 263 8.77 6.84 20.84
C ARG A 263 7.73 6.59 19.75
N LYS A 264 6.83 7.55 19.54
CA LYS A 264 5.96 7.56 18.37
C LYS A 264 6.73 8.16 17.20
N VAL A 265 6.63 7.52 16.04
CA VAL A 265 7.22 7.97 14.79
C VAL A 265 6.18 7.88 13.68
N GLU A 266 6.11 8.91 12.86
CA GLU A 266 5.19 9.04 11.73
C GLU A 266 5.98 9.04 10.41
N TYR A 267 5.50 8.26 9.44
CA TYR A 267 6.07 8.23 8.09
C TYR A 267 5.83 9.56 7.37
N GLY A 268 6.85 10.10 6.71
CA GLY A 268 6.78 11.39 6.02
C GLY A 268 7.11 12.59 6.93
N GLN A 269 7.15 12.37 8.25
CA GLN A 269 7.62 13.33 9.26
C GLN A 269 8.93 12.83 9.89
N ASP A 270 8.90 11.76 10.68
CA ASP A 270 10.07 11.24 11.39
C ASP A 270 10.96 10.37 10.49
N TYR A 271 10.36 9.65 9.54
CA TYR A 271 11.08 8.75 8.66
C TYR A 271 10.46 8.56 7.28
N ASN A 272 11.34 8.28 6.32
CA ASN A 272 10.99 7.84 4.98
C ASN A 272 11.88 6.66 4.58
N ILE A 273 11.34 5.78 3.74
CA ILE A 273 12.07 4.62 3.23
C ILE A 273 11.75 4.39 1.76
N THR A 274 12.75 3.95 1.01
CA THR A 274 12.62 3.35 -0.33
C THR A 274 13.72 2.31 -0.52
N ALA A 275 13.68 1.57 -1.64
CA ALA A 275 14.72 0.61 -1.97
C ALA A 275 14.98 0.55 -3.46
N ILE A 276 16.21 0.20 -3.81
CA ILE A 276 16.66 0.01 -5.19
C ILE A 276 17.23 -1.40 -5.27
N LYS A 277 16.72 -2.21 -6.19
CA LYS A 277 17.33 -3.50 -6.52
C LYS A 277 18.56 -3.24 -7.37
N SER A 278 19.74 -3.34 -6.74
CA SER A 278 21.04 -2.97 -7.32
C SER A 278 21.65 -4.10 -8.16
N SER A 279 21.28 -5.35 -7.88
CA SER A 279 21.68 -6.51 -8.70
C SER A 279 20.58 -7.59 -8.69
N GLU A 280 20.86 -8.79 -9.23
CA GLU A 280 19.94 -9.94 -9.10
C GLU A 280 19.70 -10.35 -7.63
N SER A 281 20.71 -10.22 -6.78
CA SER A 281 20.74 -10.70 -5.40
C SER A 281 20.86 -9.59 -4.35
N ASP A 282 20.99 -8.34 -4.77
CA ASP A 282 21.30 -7.21 -3.88
C ASP A 282 20.23 -6.12 -3.93
N ILE A 283 19.98 -5.53 -2.77
CA ILE A 283 19.05 -4.43 -2.56
C ILE A 283 19.71 -3.37 -1.68
N ASP A 284 19.70 -2.15 -2.18
CA ASP A 284 20.09 -0.95 -1.45
C ASP A 284 18.83 -0.35 -0.82
N ILE A 285 18.76 -0.35 0.50
CA ILE A 285 17.65 0.20 1.27
C ILE A 285 18.03 1.59 1.76
N TYR A 286 17.31 2.61 1.32
CA TYR A 286 17.54 3.99 1.72
C TYR A 286 16.55 4.37 2.81
N VAL A 287 17.05 4.87 3.93
CA VAL A 287 16.22 5.30 5.05
C VAL A 287 16.63 6.70 5.46
N LEU A 288 15.69 7.63 5.38
CA LEU A 288 15.80 8.95 5.97
C LEU A 288 15.12 8.89 7.33
N PHE A 289 15.85 9.19 8.40
CA PHE A 289 15.33 9.09 9.77
C PHE A 289 16.02 10.14 10.63
N ASP A 290 15.28 10.94 11.39
CA ASP A 290 15.84 11.98 12.27
C ASP A 290 16.87 12.89 11.57
N GLY A 291 16.58 13.29 10.32
CA GLY A 291 17.48 14.14 9.53
C GLY A 291 18.81 13.50 9.13
N GLN A 292 18.92 12.17 9.20
CA GLN A 292 20.04 11.38 8.69
C GLN A 292 19.60 10.50 7.53
N LEU A 293 20.41 10.44 6.47
CA LEU A 293 20.22 9.52 5.35
C LEU A 293 21.14 8.31 5.51
N LEU A 294 20.55 7.13 5.53
CA LEU A 294 21.21 5.84 5.64
C LEU A 294 21.06 5.05 4.35
N LYS A 295 22.08 4.27 4.02
CA LYS A 295 22.04 3.23 2.99
C LYS A 295 22.40 1.90 3.61
N TYR A 296 21.46 0.95 3.58
CA TYR A 296 21.69 -0.43 4.00
C TYR A 296 21.82 -1.34 2.78
N GLU A 297 22.97 -1.96 2.61
CA GLU A 297 23.28 -2.88 1.51
C GLU A 297 22.91 -4.31 1.95
N PHE A 298 21.87 -4.88 1.33
CA PHE A 298 21.36 -6.22 1.68
C PHE A 298 21.53 -7.19 0.52
N SER A 299 22.25 -8.29 0.78
CA SER A 299 22.42 -9.41 -0.16
C SER A 299 21.67 -10.65 0.30
N TYR A 300 21.09 -11.38 -0.64
CA TYR A 300 20.41 -12.66 -0.37
C TYR A 300 20.76 -13.76 -1.37
N ASP A 301 20.59 -15.00 -0.93
CA ASP A 301 20.74 -16.17 -1.79
C ASP A 301 19.49 -16.35 -2.67
N THR A 302 19.63 -16.15 -3.98
CA THR A 302 18.53 -16.26 -4.96
C THR A 302 17.91 -17.66 -5.00
N ARG A 303 18.62 -18.70 -4.53
CA ARG A 303 18.07 -20.06 -4.43
C ARG A 303 16.95 -20.18 -3.39
N LEU A 304 16.90 -19.26 -2.43
CA LEU A 304 15.82 -19.18 -1.44
C LEU A 304 14.56 -18.54 -2.05
N ASN A 305 14.70 -17.75 -3.11
CA ASN A 305 13.59 -17.03 -3.74
C ASN A 305 12.98 -17.79 -4.92
N LYS A 306 12.54 -19.03 -4.68
CA LYS A 306 11.92 -19.90 -5.70
C LYS A 306 10.60 -20.47 -5.23
N GLU A 307 9.63 -20.61 -6.12
CA GLU A 307 8.35 -21.24 -5.80
C GLU A 307 8.53 -22.60 -5.10
N GLY A 308 7.66 -22.91 -4.14
CA GLY A 308 7.73 -24.12 -3.33
C GLY A 308 8.80 -24.12 -2.23
N LYS A 309 9.69 -23.12 -2.17
CA LYS A 309 10.53 -22.88 -0.98
C LYS A 309 9.71 -22.25 0.13
N GLY A 310 10.09 -22.51 1.38
CA GLY A 310 9.50 -21.85 2.54
C GLY A 310 9.89 -20.36 2.60
N LYS A 311 9.10 -19.56 3.32
CA LYS A 311 9.39 -18.15 3.55
C LYS A 311 10.75 -17.98 4.25
N SER A 312 11.58 -17.10 3.71
CA SER A 312 12.89 -16.72 4.26
C SER A 312 12.80 -15.33 4.87
N ILE A 313 12.95 -15.23 6.20
CA ILE A 313 12.80 -13.98 6.94
C ILE A 313 14.17 -13.46 7.34
N HIS A 314 14.48 -12.24 6.90
CA HIS A 314 15.73 -11.55 7.15
C HIS A 314 15.49 -10.24 7.91
N ASN A 315 16.55 -9.66 8.48
CA ASN A 315 16.47 -8.40 9.21
C ASN A 315 17.58 -7.45 8.76
N ALA A 316 17.20 -6.27 8.25
CA ALA A 316 18.10 -5.14 8.06
C ALA A 316 18.11 -4.31 9.35
N LYS A 317 19.16 -4.44 10.15
CA LYS A 317 19.24 -3.81 11.48
C LYS A 317 19.95 -2.46 11.39
N LEU A 318 19.19 -1.39 11.60
CA LEU A 318 19.68 -0.02 11.70
C LEU A 318 20.09 0.23 13.15
N LYS A 319 21.39 0.13 13.43
CA LYS A 319 21.92 0.33 14.78
C LYS A 319 21.92 1.81 15.13
N CYS A 320 21.46 2.18 16.31
CA CYS A 320 21.48 3.56 16.77
C CYS A 320 21.80 3.72 18.26
N ILE A 321 22.22 4.92 18.63
CA ILE A 321 22.37 5.40 20.01
C ILE A 321 21.49 6.62 20.23
N SER A 322 21.21 6.97 21.48
CA SER A 322 20.48 8.20 21.83
C SER A 322 21.48 9.31 22.14
N LYS A 323 21.23 10.52 21.63
CA LYS A 323 22.00 11.73 21.99
C LYS A 323 21.69 12.23 23.40
N SER A 324 20.48 11.96 23.90
CA SER A 324 19.97 12.47 25.18
C SER A 324 19.38 11.36 26.04
N LYS A 325 19.23 11.63 27.34
CA LYS A 325 18.56 10.70 28.29
C LYS A 325 17.09 10.51 27.94
N GLU A 326 16.45 11.55 27.44
CA GLU A 326 15.13 11.51 26.80
C GLU A 326 15.36 11.14 25.33
N VAL A 327 14.91 9.97 24.89
CA VAL A 327 15.20 9.45 23.53
C VAL A 327 14.34 10.18 22.49
N SER A 328 14.68 11.44 22.21
CA SER A 328 14.02 12.30 21.22
C SER A 328 14.63 12.17 19.82
N THR A 329 15.92 11.80 19.73
CA THR A 329 16.64 11.71 18.45
C THR A 329 17.67 10.59 18.50
N PHE A 330 17.68 9.76 17.46
CA PHE A 330 18.67 8.71 17.26
C PHE A 330 19.88 9.23 16.48
N VAL A 331 21.04 8.66 16.78
CA VAL A 331 22.23 8.75 15.92
C VAL A 331 22.52 7.35 15.44
N PHE A 332 22.51 7.17 14.12
CA PHE A 332 22.73 5.87 13.53
C PHE A 332 24.23 5.56 13.44
N GLN A 333 24.57 4.30 13.64
CA GLN A 333 25.93 3.81 13.62
C GLN A 333 26.19 3.07 12.32
N GLU A 334 27.36 3.33 11.74
CA GLU A 334 27.82 2.55 10.60
C GLU A 334 28.05 1.08 10.98
N SER A 335 27.88 0.22 9.99
CA SER A 335 28.20 -1.20 10.06
C SER A 335 28.63 -1.67 8.66
N PRO A 336 29.18 -2.88 8.50
CA PRO A 336 29.59 -3.37 7.19
C PRO A 336 28.52 -3.26 6.10
N ASN A 337 27.25 -3.39 6.50
CA ASN A 337 26.10 -3.35 5.59
C ASN A 337 25.27 -2.06 5.73
N CYS A 338 25.68 -1.10 6.56
CA CYS A 338 24.91 0.14 6.79
C CYS A 338 25.85 1.33 6.82
N LYS A 339 25.71 2.24 5.86
CA LYS A 339 26.48 3.49 5.76
C LYS A 339 25.57 4.67 6.12
N VAL A 340 26.11 5.64 6.85
CA VAL A 340 25.46 6.93 7.05
C VAL A 340 25.93 7.84 5.92
N LEU A 341 25.11 7.97 4.87
CA LEU A 341 25.48 8.79 3.70
C LEU A 341 25.55 10.28 4.08
N LEU A 342 24.56 10.75 4.85
CA LEU A 342 24.49 12.13 5.34
C LEU A 342 24.06 12.11 6.80
N GLY A 343 24.95 12.56 7.69
CA GLY A 343 24.70 12.59 9.14
C GLY A 343 23.88 13.79 9.64
N SER A 344 23.59 14.75 8.76
CA SER A 344 22.85 15.99 9.07
C SER A 344 22.38 16.66 7.77
N ASN A 345 21.64 17.76 7.89
CA ASN A 345 21.12 18.56 6.77
C ASN A 345 20.25 17.77 5.77
N CYS A 346 19.66 16.67 6.22
CA CYS A 346 18.63 16.00 5.44
C CYS A 346 17.27 16.66 5.69
N PRO A 347 16.35 16.58 4.72
CA PRO A 347 14.99 17.05 4.89
C PRO A 347 14.31 16.36 6.07
N THR A 348 13.49 17.09 6.83
CA THR A 348 12.87 16.58 8.07
C THR A 348 11.37 16.81 8.18
N ASP A 349 10.79 17.69 7.35
CA ASP A 349 9.36 18.01 7.44
C ASP A 349 8.67 17.93 6.08
N ASN A 350 7.44 17.38 6.07
CA ASN A 350 6.51 17.37 4.93
C ASN A 350 7.12 16.81 3.62
N LEU A 351 7.84 15.70 3.72
CA LEU A 351 8.59 15.14 2.60
C LEU A 351 7.69 14.43 1.57
N GLY A 352 6.47 14.08 1.97
CA GLY A 352 5.66 13.11 1.24
C GLY A 352 6.36 11.76 1.25
N HIS A 353 6.41 11.09 0.10
CA HIS A 353 7.08 9.80 -0.05
C HIS A 353 8.51 9.96 -0.58
N MET A 354 9.39 9.05 -0.16
CA MET A 354 10.71 8.90 -0.78
C MET A 354 10.61 7.85 -1.89
N LEU A 355 11.04 8.22 -3.09
CA LEU A 355 10.88 7.50 -4.34
C LEU A 355 12.24 7.21 -4.97
N CYS A 356 12.26 6.26 -5.89
CA CYS A 356 13.40 5.99 -6.76
C CYS A 356 12.92 5.66 -8.17
N ASN A 357 13.85 5.54 -9.13
CA ASN A 357 13.54 5.27 -10.53
C ASN A 357 12.92 3.89 -10.80
N GLN A 358 12.79 3.06 -9.76
CA GLN A 358 12.14 1.75 -9.83
C GLN A 358 10.73 1.74 -9.22
N THR A 359 10.31 2.83 -8.55
CA THR A 359 8.97 2.92 -7.95
C THR A 359 7.92 3.06 -9.05
N ILE A 360 6.94 2.15 -9.09
CA ILE A 360 5.83 2.19 -10.05
C ILE A 360 4.71 3.06 -9.50
N SER A 361 4.30 2.73 -8.27
CA SER A 361 3.17 3.37 -7.60
C SER A 361 3.26 3.17 -6.09
N ILE A 362 2.51 3.98 -5.37
CA ILE A 362 2.23 3.83 -3.95
C ILE A 362 0.74 3.56 -3.79
N PHE A 363 0.41 2.51 -3.07
CA PHE A 363 -0.95 2.25 -2.63
C PHE A 363 -1.13 2.78 -1.20
N ASP A 364 -2.13 3.62 -1.00
CA ASP A 364 -2.55 4.09 0.31
C ASP A 364 -3.70 3.21 0.83
N ALA A 365 -3.42 2.41 1.85
CA ALA A 365 -4.39 1.47 2.42
C ALA A 365 -5.59 2.14 3.10
N GLU A 366 -5.45 3.38 3.59
CA GLU A 366 -6.52 4.11 4.30
C GLU A 366 -7.67 4.46 3.37
N ILE A 367 -7.31 4.93 2.17
CA ILE A 367 -8.28 5.39 1.17
C ILE A 367 -8.50 4.35 0.08
N GLY A 368 -7.58 3.40 -0.09
CA GLY A 368 -7.64 2.38 -1.14
C GLY A 368 -7.27 2.91 -2.51
N GLU A 369 -6.39 3.92 -2.58
CA GLU A 369 -6.03 4.60 -3.83
C GLU A 369 -4.58 4.33 -4.23
N TYR A 370 -4.35 4.31 -5.54
CA TYR A 370 -3.03 4.23 -6.13
C TYR A 370 -2.57 5.61 -6.56
N GLN A 371 -1.30 5.92 -6.26
CA GLN A 371 -0.64 7.12 -6.70
C GLN A 371 0.64 6.76 -7.46
N SER A 372 0.85 7.39 -8.60
CA SER A 372 2.06 7.20 -9.41
C SER A 372 2.67 8.55 -9.76
N HIS A 373 3.95 8.52 -10.10
CA HIS A 373 4.65 9.64 -10.73
C HIS A 373 4.87 9.31 -12.21
N PRO A 374 5.19 10.30 -13.06
CA PRO A 374 5.30 10.10 -14.51
C PRO A 374 6.30 9.02 -14.93
N GLN A 375 7.47 8.93 -14.29
CA GLN A 375 8.41 7.85 -14.59
C GLN A 375 7.90 6.49 -14.12
N GLY A 376 7.10 6.44 -13.05
CA GLY A 376 6.54 5.21 -12.49
C GLY A 376 5.49 4.58 -13.39
N ILE A 377 4.65 5.38 -14.07
CA ILE A 377 3.67 4.83 -15.03
C ILE A 377 4.35 4.12 -16.21
N LEU A 378 5.54 4.57 -16.64
CA LEU A 378 6.31 3.93 -17.71
C LEU A 378 6.88 2.55 -17.31
N LEU A 379 6.80 2.19 -16.03
CA LEU A 379 7.26 0.91 -15.51
C LEU A 379 6.17 -0.17 -15.55
N THR A 380 4.96 0.15 -16.01
CA THR A 380 3.85 -0.80 -16.15
C THR A 380 2.99 -0.48 -17.37
N GLU A 381 2.24 -1.47 -17.85
CA GLU A 381 1.30 -1.33 -18.96
C GLU A 381 -0.13 -1.01 -18.51
N VAL A 382 -0.42 -1.19 -17.21
CA VAL A 382 -1.79 -1.04 -16.68
C VAL A 382 -2.10 0.38 -16.20
N PHE A 383 -1.13 1.29 -16.22
CA PHE A 383 -1.31 2.72 -15.93
C PHE A 383 -0.88 3.57 -17.12
N GLU A 384 -1.72 4.52 -17.52
CA GLU A 384 -1.38 5.48 -18.61
C GLU A 384 -1.59 6.95 -18.19
N LYS A 385 -2.48 7.22 -17.24
CA LYS A 385 -2.94 8.58 -16.94
C LYS A 385 -2.79 8.93 -15.46
N LEU A 386 -2.38 10.16 -15.20
CA LEU A 386 -2.34 10.75 -13.85
C LEU A 386 -3.39 11.85 -13.70
N SER A 387 -3.85 12.07 -12.48
CA SER A 387 -4.77 13.17 -12.17
C SER A 387 -4.05 14.53 -12.08
N TYR A 388 -4.51 15.46 -12.91
CA TYR A 388 -4.09 16.85 -12.92
C TYR A 388 -5.28 17.76 -12.58
N PRO A 389 -5.06 18.90 -11.89
CA PRO A 389 -6.09 19.92 -11.74
C PRO A 389 -6.67 20.29 -13.12
N VAL A 390 -7.96 20.59 -13.19
CA VAL A 390 -8.53 21.20 -14.39
C VAL A 390 -7.78 22.50 -14.69
N GLU A 391 -7.27 22.62 -15.91
CA GLU A 391 -6.76 23.90 -16.41
C GLU A 391 -7.95 24.87 -16.42
N ASN A 392 -7.92 25.87 -15.56
CA ASN A 392 -8.86 26.99 -15.68
C ASN A 392 -8.59 27.65 -17.04
N ALA A 393 -9.54 27.50 -17.96
CA ALA A 393 -9.48 28.10 -19.29
C ALA A 393 -9.49 29.64 -19.25
#